data_AF-A0A8A4TSQ3-F1
#
_entry.id   AF-A0A8A4TSQ3-F1
#
_cell.length_a   1.000
_cell.length_b   1.000
_cell.length_c   1.000
_cell.angle_alpha   90.00
_cell.angle_beta   90.00
_cell.angle_gamma   90.00
#
_symmetry.space_group_name_H-M   'P 1'
#
loop_
_entity.id
_entity.type
_entity.pdbx_description
1 polymer ?
#
loop_
_entity_poly.entity_id
_entity_poly.type
_entity_poly.pdbx_seq_one_letter_code
_entity_poly.pdbx_strand_id
1 'polypeptide(L)'
;MGKLAAYQNGGETISTPSPINGTPAPIDIYVAPAASSPVPCTNVAGLDVAVDVSQDVYINSNRVVRLDTTVPTSLSAGAPPGGFGITSGQPPHNVSEMVSGSATVFANGEPLIRHRDPTTQSAANCDGAVKLANGFSTGNGIEIDSSLTEAEQQQIIDAMDLLYERPRSRELIETMQDTANNQGHTTTLTLTPDGNAAGGYSDGSARFMVDPPAGSSDPPTPGVGTSLTVWFNPTRTFAGTAMERPPEVGLAHELVHAYQAMAGIMIDGTRQNPGHSRPTNIRELQAVGLEEFADDPFTDNAFREERGLPTRDSHDNTNTFDYIPTNVPPIAWATGTGGESLVYSG
;
A
#
# COMPACT_ATOMS: atom_id res chain seq x y z
N MET A 1 0.69 -66.68 2.81
CA MET A 1 1.31 -65.35 2.64
C MET A 1 0.67 -64.72 1.42
N GLY A 2 -0.03 -63.60 1.44
CA GLY A 2 -0.52 -62.68 2.45
C GLY A 2 -1.23 -61.63 1.58
N LYS A 3 -2.56 -61.70 1.50
CA LYS A 3 -3.37 -60.78 0.69
C LYS A 3 -3.55 -59.49 1.48
N LEU A 4 -3.18 -58.37 0.90
CA LEU A 4 -3.64 -57.04 1.29
C LEU A 4 -4.51 -56.54 0.14
N ALA A 5 -5.79 -56.36 0.46
CA ALA A 5 -6.75 -55.64 -0.35
C ALA A 5 -6.77 -54.19 0.14
N ALA A 6 -6.75 -53.24 -0.79
CA ALA A 6 -7.22 -51.89 -0.54
C ALA A 6 -8.36 -51.64 -1.53
N TYR A 7 -9.52 -51.31 -0.96
CA TYR A 7 -10.76 -50.96 -1.64
C TYR A 7 -10.63 -49.54 -2.21
N GLN A 8 -10.99 -49.34 -3.47
CA GLN A 8 -11.10 -48.02 -4.10
C GLN A 8 -12.54 -47.88 -4.61
N ASN A 9 -13.20 -46.78 -4.26
CA ASN A 9 -14.51 -46.45 -4.81
C ASN A 9 -14.33 -45.96 -6.25
N GLY A 10 -14.75 -46.79 -7.20
CA GLY A 10 -15.35 -46.37 -8.46
C GLY A 10 -14.43 -45.91 -9.59
N GLY A 11 -14.09 -46.85 -10.48
CA GLY A 11 -13.90 -46.55 -11.91
C GLY A 11 -12.54 -46.94 -12.48
N GLU A 12 -12.32 -48.24 -12.73
CA GLU A 12 -11.32 -48.67 -13.70
C GLU A 12 -11.73 -48.21 -15.11
N THR A 13 -10.80 -47.62 -15.86
CA THR A 13 -10.77 -47.83 -17.32
C THR A 13 -9.52 -48.62 -17.65
N ILE A 14 -9.74 -49.85 -18.08
CA ILE A 14 -8.73 -50.80 -18.52
C ILE A 14 -8.17 -50.31 -19.86
N SER A 15 -6.86 -50.09 -19.92
CA SER A 15 -6.11 -50.08 -21.18
C SER A 15 -5.29 -51.37 -21.25
N THR A 16 -5.63 -52.24 -22.20
CA THR A 16 -4.84 -53.43 -22.50
C THR A 16 -3.53 -53.04 -23.19
N PRO A 17 -2.39 -53.70 -22.89
CA PRO A 17 -1.16 -53.51 -23.64
C PRO A 17 -1.29 -54.16 -25.03
N SER A 18 -0.95 -53.41 -26.07
CA SER A 18 -0.73 -53.95 -27.42
C SER A 18 0.64 -54.65 -27.49
N PRO A 19 0.76 -55.85 -28.08
CA PRO A 19 1.97 -56.66 -27.99
C PRO A 19 2.89 -56.43 -29.21
N ILE A 20 3.80 -55.45 -29.16
CA ILE A 20 4.96 -55.45 -30.06
C ILE A 20 6.21 -54.98 -29.30
N ASN A 21 7.09 -55.95 -29.04
CA ASN A 21 8.52 -55.87 -28.70
C ASN A 21 9.14 -54.49 -28.44
N GLY A 22 9.47 -54.25 -27.18
CA GLY A 22 10.48 -53.29 -26.75
C GLY A 22 10.55 -53.32 -25.23
N THR A 23 11.69 -53.69 -24.67
CA THR A 23 11.98 -53.74 -23.24
C THR A 23 11.40 -52.51 -22.51
N PRO A 24 10.64 -52.67 -21.40
CA PRO A 24 10.20 -51.52 -20.62
C PRO A 24 11.45 -50.78 -20.12
N ALA A 25 11.61 -49.52 -20.53
CA ALA A 25 12.49 -48.63 -19.80
C ALA A 25 11.97 -48.53 -18.36
N PRO A 26 12.83 -48.46 -17.33
CA PRO A 26 12.37 -48.09 -16.01
C PRO A 26 11.61 -46.77 -16.13
N ILE A 27 10.36 -46.77 -15.64
CA ILE A 27 9.61 -45.53 -15.46
C ILE A 27 10.37 -44.80 -14.34
N ASP A 28 11.12 -43.78 -14.71
CA ASP A 28 11.58 -42.78 -13.76
C ASP A 28 10.32 -42.07 -13.26
N ILE A 29 9.86 -42.46 -12.07
CA ILE A 29 8.89 -41.69 -11.32
C ILE A 29 9.65 -40.45 -10.86
N TYR A 30 9.52 -39.37 -11.62
CA TYR A 30 9.87 -38.05 -11.13
C TYR A 30 8.85 -37.71 -10.03
N VAL A 31 9.20 -38.02 -8.79
CA VAL A 31 8.54 -37.39 -7.65
C VAL A 31 9.02 -35.94 -7.68
N ALA A 32 8.20 -35.07 -8.26
CA ALA A 32 8.44 -33.63 -8.14
C ALA A 32 8.66 -33.33 -6.65
N PRO A 33 9.69 -32.56 -6.27
CA PRO A 33 9.82 -32.11 -4.89
C PRO A 33 8.48 -31.49 -4.48
N ALA A 34 8.00 -31.82 -3.27
CA ALA A 34 6.79 -31.22 -2.73
C ALA A 34 6.86 -29.72 -3.03
N ALA A 35 5.82 -29.20 -3.70
CA ALA A 35 5.76 -27.81 -4.08
C ALA A 35 6.21 -26.97 -2.88
N SER A 36 7.26 -26.18 -3.08
CA SER A 36 7.66 -25.15 -2.12
C SER A 36 6.41 -24.43 -1.66
N SER A 37 6.32 -24.17 -0.36
CA SER A 37 5.21 -23.50 0.34
C SER A 37 4.44 -22.54 -0.60
N PRO A 38 3.09 -22.65 -0.68
CA PRO A 38 2.30 -21.89 -1.64
C PRO A 38 2.70 -20.42 -1.62
N VAL A 39 3.01 -19.88 -2.81
CA VAL A 39 3.38 -18.47 -2.98
C VAL A 39 2.18 -17.64 -2.51
N PRO A 40 2.34 -16.74 -1.51
CA PRO A 40 1.29 -15.83 -1.12
C PRO A 40 0.91 -14.98 -2.32
N CYS A 41 -0.36 -14.99 -2.72
CA CYS A 41 -0.85 -14.12 -3.77
C CYS A 41 -1.83 -13.12 -3.16
N THR A 42 -1.66 -11.84 -3.49
CA THR A 42 -2.57 -10.80 -3.04
C THR A 42 -3.92 -10.98 -3.71
N ASN A 43 -4.86 -11.56 -2.96
CA ASN A 43 -6.23 -11.71 -3.38
C ASN A 43 -6.98 -10.38 -3.25
N VAL A 44 -7.28 -9.73 -4.38
CA VAL A 44 -8.21 -8.59 -4.38
C VAL A 44 -9.64 -9.13 -4.44
N ALA A 45 -10.29 -9.16 -3.29
CA ALA A 45 -11.71 -9.46 -3.20
C ALA A 45 -12.54 -8.32 -3.82
N GLY A 46 -13.20 -8.59 -4.95
CA GLY A 46 -14.21 -7.69 -5.49
C GLY A 46 -15.44 -7.69 -4.58
N LEU A 47 -15.56 -6.68 -3.71
CA LEU A 47 -16.68 -6.60 -2.76
C LEU A 47 -18.02 -6.32 -3.44
N ASP A 48 -17.97 -5.78 -4.66
CA ASP A 48 -19.13 -5.55 -5.53
C ASP A 48 -19.77 -6.87 -6.01
N VAL A 49 -19.01 -7.97 -6.04
CA VAL A 49 -19.49 -9.31 -6.42
C VAL A 49 -19.58 -10.27 -5.25
N ALA A 50 -19.24 -9.84 -4.03
CA ALA A 50 -19.32 -10.67 -2.83
C ALA A 50 -20.77 -11.03 -2.48
N VAL A 51 -21.01 -12.31 -2.17
CA VAL A 51 -22.31 -12.77 -1.64
C VAL A 51 -22.21 -12.81 -0.11
N ASP A 52 -23.31 -12.45 0.57
CA ASP A 52 -23.41 -12.41 2.04
C ASP A 52 -22.65 -11.27 2.75
N VAL A 53 -22.39 -10.16 2.03
CA VAL A 53 -22.07 -8.87 2.66
C VAL A 53 -23.23 -8.37 3.54
N SER A 54 -22.91 -7.59 4.57
CA SER A 54 -23.94 -7.00 5.42
C SER A 54 -24.89 -6.13 4.57
N GLN A 55 -26.19 -6.37 4.69
CA GLN A 55 -27.21 -5.58 3.98
C GLN A 55 -27.46 -4.23 4.66
N ASP A 56 -27.11 -4.13 5.94
CA ASP A 56 -27.56 -3.04 6.81
C ASP A 56 -26.39 -2.23 7.40
N VAL A 57 -25.15 -2.73 7.26
CA VAL A 57 -23.94 -2.04 7.77
C VAL A 57 -23.07 -1.57 6.61
N TYR A 58 -22.73 -0.29 6.65
CA TYR A 58 -21.98 0.42 5.62
C TYR A 58 -20.76 1.16 6.21
N ILE A 59 -19.64 1.16 5.50
CA ILE A 59 -18.46 2.01 5.74
C ILE A 59 -18.17 2.79 4.45
N ASN A 60 -18.17 4.12 4.53
CA ASN A 60 -17.96 5.02 3.38
C ASN A 60 -18.89 4.68 2.19
N SER A 61 -20.18 4.44 2.47
CA SER A 61 -21.19 4.04 1.48
C SER A 61 -21.00 2.66 0.85
N ASN A 62 -20.01 1.88 1.30
CA ASN A 62 -19.79 0.51 0.86
C ASN A 62 -20.29 -0.48 1.92
N ARG A 63 -20.85 -1.61 1.48
CA ARG A 63 -21.31 -2.67 2.39
C ARG A 63 -20.12 -3.30 3.11
N VAL A 64 -20.29 -3.61 4.38
CA VAL A 64 -19.22 -4.25 5.15
C VAL A 64 -19.22 -5.76 4.93
N VAL A 65 -18.01 -6.31 4.86
CA VAL A 65 -17.72 -7.74 4.74
C VAL A 65 -17.71 -8.38 6.12
N ARG A 66 -18.36 -9.52 6.25
CA ARG A 66 -18.44 -10.33 7.49
C ARG A 66 -17.61 -11.60 7.30
N LEU A 67 -17.32 -12.30 8.39
CA LEU A 67 -16.56 -13.56 8.34
C LEU A 67 -17.24 -14.66 7.52
N ASP A 68 -18.57 -14.67 7.48
CA ASP A 68 -19.38 -15.57 6.64
C ASP A 68 -19.50 -15.11 5.18
N THR A 69 -18.98 -13.92 4.82
CA THR A 69 -19.02 -13.42 3.45
C THR A 69 -18.16 -14.29 2.55
N THR A 70 -18.74 -14.71 1.44
CA THR A 70 -18.04 -15.48 0.42
C THR A 70 -17.86 -14.62 -0.83
N VAL A 71 -16.66 -14.64 -1.41
CA VAL A 71 -16.38 -13.89 -2.63
C VAL A 71 -16.34 -14.89 -3.79
N PRO A 72 -17.36 -14.91 -4.67
CA PRO A 72 -17.51 -15.93 -5.72
C PRO A 72 -16.39 -15.90 -6.75
N THR A 73 -15.82 -14.72 -6.98
CA THR A 73 -14.72 -14.51 -7.92
C THR A 73 -13.72 -13.55 -7.32
N SER A 74 -12.52 -14.06 -7.08
CA SER A 74 -11.35 -13.23 -6.82
C SER A 74 -10.71 -12.82 -8.13
N LEU A 75 -10.42 -11.53 -8.23
CA LEU A 75 -9.55 -11.02 -9.27
C LEU A 75 -8.14 -11.05 -8.69
N SER A 76 -7.30 -11.97 -9.15
CA SER A 76 -5.85 -11.86 -8.96
C SER A 76 -5.32 -10.71 -9.83
N ALA A 77 -5.69 -9.48 -9.49
CA ALA A 77 -5.20 -8.27 -10.11
C ALA A 77 -3.78 -8.00 -9.57
N GLY A 78 -2.79 -8.66 -10.18
CA GLY A 78 -1.39 -8.51 -9.79
C GLY A 78 -0.35 -8.96 -10.82
N ALA A 79 -0.73 -9.67 -11.90
CA ALA A 79 0.22 -9.88 -12.99
C ALA A 79 0.34 -8.59 -13.82
N PRO A 80 1.53 -7.99 -13.97
CA PRO A 80 1.73 -6.87 -14.88
C PRO A 80 1.27 -7.25 -16.30
N PRO A 81 0.81 -6.30 -17.13
CA PRO A 81 0.53 -6.56 -18.54
C PRO A 81 1.80 -7.09 -19.23
N GLY A 82 1.89 -8.41 -19.44
CA GLY A 82 3.06 -9.09 -20.01
C GLY A 82 3.75 -10.13 -19.12
N GLY A 83 3.36 -10.26 -17.86
CA GLY A 83 3.77 -11.37 -17.01
C GLY A 83 2.98 -12.64 -17.34
N PHE A 84 3.47 -13.45 -18.28
CA PHE A 84 2.99 -14.83 -18.45
C PHE A 84 3.50 -15.69 -17.28
N GLY A 85 2.94 -15.45 -16.10
CA GLY A 85 2.89 -16.43 -15.04
C GLY A 85 2.08 -17.62 -15.55
N ILE A 86 2.61 -18.80 -15.34
CA ILE A 86 2.06 -20.12 -15.67
C ILE A 86 0.53 -20.06 -15.78
N THR A 87 -0.01 -20.41 -16.95
CA THR A 87 -1.40 -20.83 -17.06
C THR A 87 -1.55 -22.06 -16.16
N SER A 88 -1.81 -21.82 -14.87
CA SER A 88 -2.61 -22.73 -14.07
C SER A 88 -3.84 -22.96 -14.92
N GLY A 89 -3.94 -24.14 -15.54
CA GLY A 89 -5.08 -24.46 -16.38
C GLY A 89 -6.31 -24.30 -15.51
N GLN A 90 -7.05 -23.19 -15.71
CA GLN A 90 -8.21 -22.77 -14.92
C GLN A 90 -8.10 -23.19 -13.45
N PRO A 91 -7.58 -22.37 -12.52
CA PRO A 91 -7.85 -22.66 -11.12
C PRO A 91 -9.38 -22.73 -11.00
N PRO A 92 -9.96 -23.75 -10.37
CA PRO A 92 -11.37 -23.64 -9.99
C PRO A 92 -11.43 -22.38 -9.16
N HIS A 93 -12.07 -21.34 -9.68
CA HIS A 93 -12.39 -20.11 -8.97
C HIS A 93 -13.35 -20.52 -7.85
N ASN A 94 -12.79 -21.11 -6.80
CA ASN A 94 -13.51 -21.52 -5.62
C ASN A 94 -13.79 -20.26 -4.82
N VAL A 95 -14.82 -20.36 -3.99
CA VAL A 95 -15.18 -19.36 -3.00
C VAL A 95 -13.94 -18.97 -2.18
N SER A 96 -13.68 -17.66 -2.06
CA SER A 96 -12.73 -17.16 -1.06
C SER A 96 -13.42 -17.17 0.29
N GLU A 97 -12.80 -17.81 1.28
CA GLU A 97 -13.29 -17.84 2.65
C GLU A 97 -12.41 -16.93 3.53
N MET A 98 -13.06 -16.18 4.40
CA MET A 98 -12.42 -15.30 5.37
C MET A 98 -12.01 -16.15 6.58
N VAL A 99 -10.73 -16.09 6.98
CA VAL A 99 -10.19 -17.00 8.02
C VAL A 99 -10.29 -16.40 9.40
N SER A 100 -10.21 -15.07 9.46
CA SER A 100 -10.35 -14.32 10.69
C SER A 100 -10.96 -12.97 10.38
N GLY A 101 -11.75 -12.46 11.32
CA GLY A 101 -12.24 -11.10 11.31
C GLY A 101 -11.84 -10.35 12.57
N SER A 102 -12.26 -9.10 12.66
CA SER A 102 -12.04 -8.24 13.81
C SER A 102 -12.58 -8.88 15.09
N ALA A 103 -11.69 -9.03 16.08
CA ALA A 103 -12.08 -9.52 17.40
C ALA A 103 -12.91 -8.50 18.22
N THR A 104 -12.95 -7.24 17.78
CA THR A 104 -13.52 -6.12 18.56
C THR A 104 -14.62 -5.37 17.82
N VAL A 105 -14.83 -5.65 16.53
CA VAL A 105 -15.82 -4.95 15.70
C VAL A 105 -16.71 -5.99 15.02
N PHE A 106 -18.00 -5.90 15.28
CA PHE A 106 -19.00 -6.87 14.82
C PHE A 106 -20.12 -6.16 14.06
N ALA A 107 -20.71 -6.86 13.09
CA ALA A 107 -22.00 -6.51 12.50
C ALA A 107 -22.89 -7.73 12.49
N ASN A 108 -24.13 -7.56 12.96
CA ASN A 108 -25.11 -8.64 13.06
C ASN A 108 -24.60 -9.85 13.86
N GLY A 109 -23.79 -9.59 14.89
CA GLY A 109 -23.18 -10.63 15.74
C GLY A 109 -21.95 -11.31 15.14
N GLU A 110 -21.57 -10.99 13.90
CA GLU A 110 -20.43 -11.59 13.22
C GLU A 110 -19.22 -10.63 13.18
N PRO A 111 -17.98 -11.13 13.32
CA PRO A 111 -16.77 -10.32 13.15
C PRO A 111 -16.74 -9.62 11.79
N LEU A 112 -16.42 -8.32 11.80
CA LEU A 112 -16.20 -7.58 10.56
C LEU A 112 -14.82 -7.87 9.99
N ILE A 113 -14.76 -8.02 8.67
CA ILE A 113 -13.50 -8.15 7.94
C ILE A 113 -13.01 -6.75 7.57
N ARG A 114 -11.77 -6.48 7.97
CA ARG A 114 -11.08 -5.22 7.73
C ARG A 114 -10.16 -5.35 6.52
N HIS A 115 -9.73 -4.21 6.01
CA HIS A 115 -8.59 -4.18 5.11
C HIS A 115 -7.41 -4.94 5.76
N ARG A 116 -6.79 -5.83 4.98
CA ARG A 116 -5.67 -6.72 5.34
C ARG A 116 -5.98 -7.85 6.31
N ASP A 117 -7.23 -8.03 6.72
CA ASP A 117 -7.57 -9.25 7.45
C ASP A 117 -7.31 -10.47 6.52
N PRO A 118 -6.68 -11.54 7.03
CA PRO A 118 -6.22 -12.65 6.22
C PRO A 118 -7.39 -13.52 5.71
N THR A 119 -7.21 -14.04 4.50
CA THR A 119 -8.15 -14.90 3.81
C THR A 119 -7.44 -16.17 3.36
N THR A 120 -8.15 -17.29 3.25
CA THR A 120 -7.67 -18.49 2.58
C THR A 120 -8.46 -18.71 1.31
N GLN A 121 -7.74 -18.96 0.22
CA GLN A 121 -8.38 -19.27 -1.04
C GLN A 121 -8.16 -20.72 -1.44
N SER A 122 -9.28 -21.44 -1.51
CA SER A 122 -9.41 -22.79 -2.06
C SER A 122 -8.64 -23.91 -1.34
N ALA A 123 -8.90 -25.16 -1.72
CA ALA A 123 -8.16 -26.34 -1.27
C ALA A 123 -6.65 -26.32 -1.62
N ALA A 124 -6.19 -25.34 -2.39
CA ALA A 124 -4.77 -25.10 -2.70
C ALA A 124 -4.07 -24.15 -1.70
N ASN A 125 -4.79 -23.61 -0.72
CA ASN A 125 -4.23 -22.99 0.48
C ASN A 125 -3.29 -21.81 0.19
N CYS A 126 -3.67 -20.90 -0.71
CA CYS A 126 -2.97 -19.62 -0.80
C CYS A 126 -3.46 -18.66 0.29
N ASP A 127 -2.51 -18.17 1.10
CA ASP A 127 -2.73 -17.08 2.02
C ASP A 127 -2.94 -15.79 1.21
N GLY A 128 -4.05 -15.10 1.49
CA GLY A 128 -4.39 -13.81 0.90
C GLY A 128 -4.85 -12.82 1.97
N ALA A 129 -5.21 -11.60 1.57
CA ALA A 129 -5.71 -10.58 2.50
C ALA A 129 -6.74 -9.68 1.82
N VAL A 130 -7.70 -9.15 2.56
CA VAL A 130 -8.75 -8.28 1.99
C VAL A 130 -8.18 -6.93 1.57
N LYS A 131 -8.32 -6.60 0.28
CA LYS A 131 -8.01 -5.26 -0.24
C LYS A 131 -9.30 -4.48 -0.49
N LEU A 132 -9.34 -3.23 -0.01
CA LEU A 132 -10.45 -2.33 -0.34
C LEU A 132 -10.44 -2.04 -1.84
N ALA A 133 -11.62 -1.95 -2.46
CA ALA A 133 -11.75 -1.62 -3.88
C ALA A 133 -11.11 -0.26 -4.23
N ASN A 134 -11.11 0.66 -3.26
CA ASN A 134 -10.43 1.96 -3.34
C ASN A 134 -9.10 1.95 -2.55
N GLY A 135 -8.43 0.81 -2.44
CA GLY A 135 -7.07 0.74 -1.90
C GLY A 135 -6.07 1.33 -2.89
N PHE A 136 -4.86 1.61 -2.43
CA PHE A 136 -3.81 2.13 -3.31
C PHE A 136 -3.52 1.11 -4.42
N SER A 137 -3.41 1.58 -5.66
CA SER A 137 -2.92 0.79 -6.79
C SER A 137 -1.65 1.42 -7.33
N THR A 138 -0.67 0.56 -7.65
CA THR A 138 0.54 0.98 -8.35
C THR A 138 0.23 1.30 -9.82
N GLY A 139 1.05 2.15 -10.43
CA GLY A 139 0.84 2.68 -11.77
C GLY A 139 0.49 4.17 -11.76
N ASN A 140 0.21 4.72 -12.95
CA ASN A 140 -0.14 6.14 -13.15
C ASN A 140 0.83 7.12 -12.49
N GLY A 141 2.14 6.90 -12.65
CA GLY A 141 3.16 7.80 -12.11
C GLY A 141 3.73 7.44 -10.75
N ILE A 142 3.18 6.45 -10.04
CA ILE A 142 3.81 5.89 -8.84
C ILE A 142 4.15 4.42 -9.12
N GLU A 143 5.44 4.14 -9.18
CA GLU A 143 6.00 2.85 -9.52
C GLU A 143 6.70 2.26 -8.30
N ILE A 144 6.66 0.94 -8.14
CA ILE A 144 7.49 0.24 -7.16
C ILE A 144 8.68 -0.35 -7.90
N ASP A 145 9.87 -0.23 -7.30
CA ASP A 145 11.10 -0.80 -7.81
C ASP A 145 10.94 -2.31 -8.05
N SER A 146 10.96 -2.69 -9.33
CA SER A 146 10.75 -4.06 -9.77
C SER A 146 11.90 -5.01 -9.44
N SER A 147 13.03 -4.49 -8.93
CA SER A 147 14.14 -5.31 -8.44
C SER A 147 13.94 -5.84 -7.02
N LEU A 148 12.98 -5.29 -6.27
CA LEU A 148 12.63 -5.75 -4.92
C LEU A 148 11.93 -7.13 -4.96
N THR A 149 12.14 -7.92 -3.91
CA THR A 149 11.36 -9.15 -3.69
C THR A 149 9.89 -8.83 -3.40
N GLU A 150 8.98 -9.79 -3.60
CA GLU A 150 7.55 -9.59 -3.34
C GLU A 150 7.28 -9.14 -1.89
N ALA A 151 7.98 -9.71 -0.90
CA ALA A 151 7.84 -9.32 0.50
C ALA A 151 8.33 -7.89 0.77
N GLU A 152 9.32 -7.40 0.02
CA GLU A 152 9.80 -6.02 0.10
C GLU A 152 8.84 -5.06 -0.59
N GLN A 153 8.32 -5.41 -1.77
CA GLN A 153 7.29 -4.64 -2.45
C GLN A 153 6.03 -4.52 -1.58
N GLN A 154 5.64 -5.60 -0.89
CA GLN A 154 4.49 -5.60 -0.01
C GLN A 154 4.67 -4.63 1.16
N GLN A 155 5.88 -4.41 1.69
CA GLN A 155 6.11 -3.39 2.73
C GLN A 155 5.82 -1.96 2.23
N ILE A 156 6.13 -1.67 0.95
CA ILE A 156 5.81 -0.38 0.33
C ILE A 156 4.31 -0.26 0.11
N ILE A 157 3.67 -1.30 -0.45
CA ILE A 157 2.21 -1.34 -0.63
C ILE A 157 1.51 -1.13 0.72
N ASP A 158 2.00 -1.78 1.77
CA ASP A 158 1.45 -1.69 3.10
C ASP A 158 1.54 -0.27 3.67
N ALA A 159 2.63 0.44 3.44
CA ALA A 159 2.75 1.85 3.82
C ALA A 159 1.85 2.75 2.96
N MET A 160 1.73 2.46 1.66
CA MET A 160 0.93 3.25 0.72
C MET A 160 -0.58 3.11 0.98
N ASP A 161 -1.15 1.94 1.31
CA ASP A 161 -2.58 1.93 1.65
C ASP A 161 -2.83 2.65 2.99
N LEU A 162 -1.92 2.57 3.97
CA LEU A 162 -2.06 3.33 5.23
C LEU A 162 -2.11 4.84 4.98
N LEU A 163 -1.35 5.32 3.99
CA LEU A 163 -1.47 6.69 3.50
C LEU A 163 -2.81 6.89 2.79
N TYR A 164 -3.16 6.05 1.83
CA TYR A 164 -4.36 6.22 1.00
C TYR A 164 -5.69 6.13 1.79
N GLU A 165 -5.69 5.50 2.96
CA GLU A 165 -6.82 5.50 3.91
C GLU A 165 -7.14 6.89 4.47
N ARG A 166 -6.19 7.82 4.41
CA ARG A 166 -6.30 9.16 5.00
C ARG A 166 -6.64 10.20 3.93
N PRO A 167 -7.66 11.06 4.14
CA PRO A 167 -8.08 12.04 3.15
C PRO A 167 -6.95 12.89 2.55
N ARG A 168 -6.08 13.50 3.38
CA ARG A 168 -5.01 14.38 2.87
C ARG A 168 -3.95 13.60 2.12
N SER A 169 -3.53 12.45 2.64
CA SER A 169 -2.54 11.60 1.97
C SER A 169 -3.07 10.99 0.67
N ARG A 170 -4.38 10.65 0.62
CA ARG A 170 -5.05 10.25 -0.61
C ARG A 170 -5.02 11.36 -1.67
N GLU A 171 -5.39 12.58 -1.27
CA GLU A 171 -5.39 13.74 -2.17
C GLU A 171 -3.98 14.02 -2.74
N LEU A 172 -2.93 13.88 -1.92
CA LEU A 172 -1.54 13.96 -2.40
C LEU A 172 -1.26 12.89 -3.46
N ILE A 173 -1.59 11.62 -3.19
CA ILE A 173 -1.34 10.50 -4.11
C ILE A 173 -2.10 10.70 -5.44
N GLU A 174 -3.37 11.09 -5.38
CA GLU A 174 -4.19 11.39 -6.56
C GLU A 174 -3.63 12.58 -7.35
N THR A 175 -3.18 13.63 -6.66
CA THR A 175 -2.53 14.78 -7.29
C THR A 175 -1.22 14.40 -7.99
N MET A 176 -0.43 13.50 -7.40
CA MET A 176 0.77 12.96 -8.04
C MET A 176 0.42 12.16 -9.30
N GLN A 177 -0.63 11.33 -9.24
CA GLN A 177 -1.09 10.56 -10.39
C GLN A 177 -1.59 11.47 -11.52
N ASP A 178 -2.34 12.52 -11.19
CA ASP A 178 -2.76 13.53 -12.15
C ASP A 178 -1.57 14.29 -12.74
N THR A 179 -0.57 14.62 -11.92
CA THR A 179 0.67 15.26 -12.37
C THR A 179 1.40 14.35 -13.36
N ALA A 180 1.50 13.05 -13.08
CA ALA A 180 2.10 12.09 -13.99
C ALA A 180 1.34 11.96 -15.31
N ASN A 181 0.00 11.91 -15.27
CA ASN A 181 -0.82 11.86 -16.47
C ASN A 181 -0.67 13.11 -17.35
N ASN A 182 -0.48 14.28 -16.72
CA ASN A 182 -0.36 15.56 -17.42
C ASN A 182 1.06 15.86 -17.90
N GLN A 183 2.09 15.43 -17.16
CA GLN A 183 3.49 15.82 -17.39
C GLN A 183 4.40 14.65 -17.81
N GLY A 184 3.97 13.41 -17.61
CA GLY A 184 4.73 12.20 -17.96
C GLY A 184 5.84 11.82 -16.97
N HIS A 185 5.95 12.52 -15.84
CA HIS A 185 6.94 12.22 -14.80
C HIS A 185 6.45 11.12 -13.87
N THR A 186 7.39 10.37 -13.30
CA THR A 186 7.13 9.23 -12.44
C THR A 186 7.93 9.29 -11.14
N THR A 187 7.38 8.71 -10.07
CA THR A 187 8.05 8.47 -8.80
C THR A 187 8.25 6.97 -8.63
N THR A 188 9.50 6.53 -8.51
CA THR A 188 9.84 5.14 -8.17
C THR A 188 10.03 5.00 -6.66
N LEU A 189 9.28 4.13 -6.00
CA LEU A 189 9.43 3.78 -4.59
C LEU A 189 10.35 2.58 -4.45
N THR A 190 11.38 2.67 -3.61
CA THR A 190 12.28 1.57 -3.28
C THR A 190 12.58 1.53 -1.78
N LEU A 191 13.16 0.44 -1.28
CA LEU A 191 13.54 0.31 0.12
C LEU A 191 14.97 0.82 0.39
N THR A 192 15.19 1.31 1.60
CA THR A 192 16.53 1.64 2.11
C THR A 192 16.66 1.28 3.58
N PRO A 193 17.86 0.82 4.03
CA PRO A 193 18.14 0.68 5.46
C PRO A 193 18.40 2.03 6.16
N ASP A 194 18.62 3.11 5.40
CA ASP A 194 18.99 4.42 5.92
C ASP A 194 17.76 5.28 6.28
N GLY A 195 17.89 6.61 6.26
CA GLY A 195 16.74 7.50 6.36
C GLY A 195 15.93 7.51 5.07
N ASN A 196 14.65 7.84 5.19
CA ASN A 196 13.84 8.16 4.03
C ASN A 196 14.47 9.33 3.26
N ALA A 197 14.39 9.29 1.94
CA ALA A 197 14.89 10.36 1.08
C ALA A 197 14.17 10.38 -0.26
N ALA A 198 14.02 11.56 -0.83
CA ALA A 198 13.64 11.78 -2.22
C ALA A 198 14.84 12.32 -3.03
N GLY A 199 15.10 11.74 -4.20
CA GLY A 199 16.21 12.13 -5.06
C GLY A 199 16.29 11.29 -6.34
N GLY A 200 17.49 11.09 -6.89
CA GLY A 200 17.62 10.30 -8.13
C GLY A 200 16.93 10.94 -9.34
N TYR A 201 16.85 12.28 -9.34
CA TYR A 201 16.15 13.06 -10.37
C TYR A 201 16.70 12.79 -11.77
N SER A 202 15.81 12.61 -12.75
CA SER A 202 16.22 12.49 -14.17
C SER A 202 16.79 13.80 -14.71
N ASP A 203 16.27 14.94 -14.24
CA ASP A 203 16.82 16.28 -14.43
C ASP A 203 16.69 17.06 -13.12
N GLY A 204 17.83 17.24 -12.44
CA GLY A 204 17.85 17.94 -11.16
C GLY A 204 17.43 19.41 -11.25
N SER A 205 17.62 20.08 -12.38
CA SER A 205 17.26 21.50 -12.51
C SER A 205 15.76 21.70 -12.74
N ALA A 206 15.12 20.76 -13.41
CA ALA A 206 13.72 20.82 -13.80
C ALA A 206 12.71 20.78 -12.63
N ARG A 207 13.15 20.30 -11.45
CA ARG A 207 12.31 20.17 -10.25
C ARG A 207 11.94 21.50 -9.59
N PHE A 208 12.67 22.57 -9.92
CA PHE A 208 12.56 23.85 -9.23
C PHE A 208 11.67 24.84 -9.96
N MET A 209 11.04 25.73 -9.19
CA MET A 209 10.44 26.95 -9.70
C MET A 209 11.46 27.76 -10.51
N VAL A 210 11.00 28.36 -11.58
CA VAL A 210 11.80 29.22 -12.46
C VAL A 210 11.47 30.67 -12.14
N ASP A 211 12.49 31.40 -11.68
CA ASP A 211 12.39 32.83 -11.49
C ASP A 211 12.19 33.55 -12.83
N PRO A 212 11.39 34.63 -12.85
CA PRO A 212 11.26 35.45 -14.04
C PRO A 212 12.59 36.14 -14.37
N PRO A 213 12.78 36.66 -15.61
CA PRO A 213 13.97 37.42 -15.96
C PRO A 213 14.23 38.57 -14.99
N ALA A 214 15.50 38.84 -14.68
CA ALA A 214 15.88 39.91 -13.77
C ALA A 214 15.27 41.26 -14.18
N GLY A 215 14.54 41.90 -13.26
CA GLY A 215 13.82 43.15 -13.52
C GLY A 215 12.38 42.97 -14.01
N SER A 216 11.91 41.74 -14.22
CA SER A 216 10.48 41.46 -14.41
C SER A 216 9.72 41.51 -13.08
N SER A 217 8.44 41.88 -13.16
CA SER A 217 7.47 41.81 -12.06
C SER A 217 6.58 40.56 -12.12
N ASP A 218 6.82 39.68 -13.09
CA ASP A 218 6.07 38.44 -13.22
C ASP A 218 6.33 37.52 -12.00
N PRO A 219 5.37 36.69 -11.58
CA PRO A 219 5.60 35.72 -10.53
C PRO A 219 6.53 34.59 -11.02
N PRO A 220 7.25 33.90 -10.11
CA PRO A 220 7.92 32.64 -10.43
C PRO A 220 6.93 31.64 -11.03
N THR A 221 7.37 30.87 -12.02
CA THR A 221 6.56 29.85 -12.69
C THR A 221 7.07 28.46 -12.35
N PRO A 222 6.23 27.41 -12.34
CA PRO A 222 6.70 26.04 -12.23
C PRO A 222 7.77 25.72 -13.30
N GLY A 223 8.78 24.96 -12.90
CA GLY A 223 9.69 24.27 -13.81
C GLY A 223 8.96 23.18 -14.59
N VAL A 224 9.70 22.48 -15.46
CA VAL A 224 9.10 21.44 -16.32
C VAL A 224 8.82 20.12 -15.59
N GLY A 225 9.28 19.98 -14.34
CA GLY A 225 9.14 18.77 -13.55
C GLY A 225 10.17 17.69 -13.90
N THR A 226 10.30 16.68 -13.03
CA THR A 226 11.22 15.55 -13.25
C THR A 226 10.72 14.27 -12.59
N SER A 227 11.05 13.12 -13.17
CA SER A 227 10.95 11.83 -12.49
C SER A 227 12.01 11.69 -11.39
N LEU A 228 11.71 10.93 -10.35
CA LEU A 228 12.59 10.73 -9.20
C LEU A 228 12.40 9.37 -8.53
N THR A 229 13.24 9.10 -7.54
CA THR A 229 13.16 7.95 -6.65
C THR A 229 12.92 8.40 -5.21
N VAL A 230 12.04 7.70 -4.51
CA VAL A 230 11.87 7.76 -3.06
C VAL A 230 12.43 6.49 -2.46
N TRP A 231 13.43 6.65 -1.60
CA TRP A 231 13.97 5.59 -0.77
C TRP A 231 13.23 5.59 0.56
N PHE A 232 12.58 4.48 0.89
CA PHE A 232 11.74 4.33 2.07
C PHE A 232 12.31 3.30 3.06
N ASN A 233 12.38 3.68 4.34
CA ASN A 233 12.69 2.77 5.43
C ASN A 233 11.42 2.49 6.27
N PRO A 234 10.77 1.32 6.08
CA PRO A 234 9.53 0.97 6.78
C PRO A 234 9.73 0.71 8.27
N THR A 235 10.96 0.51 8.72
CA THR A 235 11.27 0.21 10.13
C THR A 235 11.69 1.44 10.92
N ARG A 236 11.89 2.59 10.26
CA ARG A 236 12.38 3.80 10.90
C ARG A 236 11.23 4.59 11.52
N THR A 237 11.13 4.54 12.84
CA THR A 237 10.08 5.20 13.62
C THR A 237 10.48 6.57 14.20
N PHE A 238 11.63 7.13 13.80
CA PHE A 238 12.15 8.39 14.33
C PHE A 238 12.67 9.35 13.26
N ALA A 239 12.30 10.62 13.37
CA ALA A 239 12.89 11.75 12.65
C ALA A 239 13.93 12.43 13.55
N GLY A 240 15.21 12.11 13.37
CA GLY A 240 16.26 12.65 14.25
C GLY A 240 16.17 12.07 15.67
N THR A 241 16.22 12.93 16.69
CA THR A 241 16.57 12.51 18.07
C THR A 241 15.43 12.53 19.10
N ALA A 242 14.24 13.10 18.83
CA ALA A 242 13.29 13.35 19.93
C ALA A 242 11.80 13.05 19.66
N MET A 243 11.35 12.84 18.41
CA MET A 243 9.92 12.67 18.13
C MET A 243 9.66 11.38 17.39
N GLU A 244 8.68 10.62 17.89
CA GLU A 244 8.11 9.49 17.19
C GLU A 244 7.53 9.96 15.84
N ARG A 245 7.99 9.33 14.77
CA ARG A 245 7.50 9.52 13.41
C ARG A 245 7.09 8.16 12.89
N PRO A 246 5.78 7.87 12.82
CA PRO A 246 5.28 6.68 12.16
C PRO A 246 5.89 6.57 10.75
N PRO A 247 6.34 5.38 10.31
CA PRO A 247 7.02 5.21 9.04
C PRO A 247 6.26 5.81 7.85
N GLU A 248 4.93 5.69 7.84
CA GLU A 248 4.06 6.25 6.81
C GLU A 248 4.08 7.78 6.79
N VAL A 249 4.17 8.46 7.94
CA VAL A 249 4.37 9.93 7.96
C VAL A 249 5.72 10.29 7.35
N GLY A 250 6.75 9.52 7.66
CA GLY A 250 8.05 9.66 7.02
C GLY A 250 8.01 9.41 5.51
N LEU A 251 7.16 8.50 5.02
CA LEU A 251 6.96 8.27 3.59
C LEU A 251 6.21 9.44 2.95
N ALA A 252 5.16 9.95 3.60
CA ALA A 252 4.39 11.10 3.13
C ALA A 252 5.29 12.34 2.95
N HIS A 253 6.23 12.59 3.86
CA HIS A 253 7.24 13.66 3.71
C HIS A 253 8.02 13.53 2.40
N GLU A 254 8.52 12.34 2.08
CA GLU A 254 9.24 12.14 0.81
C GLU A 254 8.32 12.19 -0.42
N LEU A 255 7.04 11.81 -0.29
CA LEU A 255 6.06 11.97 -1.36
C LEU A 255 5.73 13.44 -1.63
N VAL A 256 5.78 14.32 -0.63
CA VAL A 256 5.67 15.78 -0.85
C VAL A 256 6.83 16.27 -1.69
N HIS A 257 8.07 15.86 -1.37
CA HIS A 257 9.22 16.13 -2.24
C HIS A 257 9.00 15.57 -3.64
N ALA A 258 8.49 14.34 -3.76
CA ALA A 258 8.24 13.73 -5.04
C ALA A 258 7.23 14.52 -5.88
N TYR A 259 6.09 14.90 -5.30
CA TYR A 259 5.09 15.76 -5.92
C TYR A 259 5.69 17.09 -6.38
N GLN A 260 6.40 17.79 -5.50
CA GLN A 260 6.99 19.08 -5.82
C GLN A 260 7.99 18.98 -6.98
N ALA A 261 8.81 17.91 -7.00
CA ALA A 261 9.76 17.68 -8.08
C ALA A 261 9.06 17.30 -9.38
N MET A 262 8.03 16.45 -9.34
CA MET A 262 7.23 16.10 -10.51
C MET A 262 6.53 17.31 -11.10
N ALA A 263 6.05 18.24 -10.28
CA ALA A 263 5.34 19.43 -10.74
C ALA A 263 6.25 20.63 -11.05
N GLY A 264 7.57 20.52 -10.77
CA GLY A 264 8.51 21.63 -10.98
C GLY A 264 8.32 22.79 -9.99
N ILE A 265 7.78 22.54 -8.81
CA ILE A 265 7.39 23.58 -7.83
C ILE A 265 8.26 23.61 -6.58
N MET A 266 9.40 22.90 -6.55
CA MET A 266 10.34 23.05 -5.45
C MET A 266 10.94 24.45 -5.42
N ILE A 267 11.09 25.02 -4.23
CA ILE A 267 11.78 26.29 -4.06
C ILE A 267 13.27 26.02 -3.79
N ASP A 268 14.13 26.59 -4.63
CA ASP A 268 15.59 26.48 -4.48
C ASP A 268 16.13 27.43 -3.39
N GLY A 269 17.33 27.14 -2.92
CA GLY A 269 18.04 27.96 -1.95
C GLY A 269 17.90 27.48 -0.51
N THR A 270 18.43 28.31 0.39
CA THR A 270 18.50 28.01 1.81
C THR A 270 17.95 29.16 2.64
N ARG A 271 17.41 28.82 3.81
CA ARG A 271 16.92 29.78 4.79
C ARG A 271 17.26 29.33 6.19
N GLN A 272 17.27 30.27 7.14
CA GLN A 272 17.39 29.96 8.55
C GLN A 272 16.31 28.96 8.98
N ASN A 273 16.71 27.79 9.47
CA ASN A 273 15.78 26.82 10.06
C ASN A 273 15.28 27.41 11.40
N PRO A 274 13.95 27.57 11.61
CA PRO A 274 13.41 28.10 12.86
C PRO A 274 13.91 27.31 14.07
N GLY A 275 14.40 28.01 15.10
CA GLY A 275 14.93 27.37 16.31
C GLY A 275 16.33 26.75 16.19
N HIS A 276 17.01 26.87 15.05
CA HIS A 276 18.35 26.32 14.83
C HIS A 276 19.37 27.41 14.49
N SER A 277 20.66 27.10 14.62
CA SER A 277 21.74 28.03 14.26
C SER A 277 22.24 27.85 12.83
N ARG A 278 21.79 26.80 12.13
CA ARG A 278 22.22 26.47 10.77
C ARG A 278 21.05 26.65 9.80
N PRO A 279 21.31 27.15 8.58
CA PRO A 279 20.30 27.19 7.55
C PRO A 279 19.95 25.76 7.08
N THR A 280 18.75 25.61 6.54
CA THR A 280 18.29 24.40 5.83
C THR A 280 17.81 24.78 4.43
N ASN A 281 17.60 23.78 3.58
CA ASN A 281 17.06 24.00 2.24
C ASN A 281 15.57 24.41 2.34
N ILE A 282 15.14 25.39 1.54
CA ILE A 282 13.75 25.88 1.60
C ILE A 282 12.75 24.77 1.30
N ARG A 283 13.06 23.88 0.35
CA ARG A 283 12.25 22.68 0.05
C ARG A 283 11.93 21.83 1.29
N GLU A 284 12.83 21.78 2.27
CA GLU A 284 12.56 21.01 3.50
C GLU A 284 11.58 21.75 4.41
N LEU A 285 11.66 23.07 4.50
CA LEU A 285 10.68 23.89 5.22
C LEU A 285 9.30 23.78 4.56
N GLN A 286 9.28 23.77 3.22
CA GLN A 286 8.09 23.56 2.40
C GLN A 286 7.47 22.18 2.68
N ALA A 287 8.26 21.11 2.61
CA ALA A 287 7.78 19.75 2.89
C ALA A 287 7.29 19.58 4.34
N VAL A 288 7.91 20.26 5.31
CA VAL A 288 7.44 20.20 6.70
C VAL A 288 6.17 21.02 6.94
N GLY A 289 5.97 22.11 6.19
CA GLY A 289 4.89 23.07 6.42
C GLY A 289 5.25 24.06 7.52
N LEU A 290 6.40 24.72 7.36
CA LEU A 290 6.89 25.77 8.26
C LEU A 290 6.78 27.14 7.60
N GLU A 291 6.71 28.19 8.42
CA GLU A 291 6.69 29.59 7.96
C GLU A 291 5.55 29.86 6.97
N GLU A 292 5.85 30.38 5.76
CA GLU A 292 4.84 30.65 4.73
C GLU A 292 4.14 29.40 4.18
N PHE A 293 4.67 28.20 4.46
CA PHE A 293 4.12 26.93 3.98
C PHE A 293 3.17 26.27 4.99
N ALA A 294 2.86 26.94 6.11
CA ALA A 294 2.02 26.37 7.17
C ALA A 294 0.60 26.04 6.71
N ASP A 295 0.10 26.75 5.69
CA ASP A 295 -1.24 26.57 5.13
C ASP A 295 -1.26 25.64 3.90
N ASP A 296 -0.11 25.11 3.46
CA ASP A 296 -0.04 24.19 2.33
C ASP A 296 -0.73 22.85 2.70
N PRO A 297 -1.58 22.29 1.82
CA PRO A 297 -2.37 21.10 2.14
C PRO A 297 -1.51 19.83 2.26
N PHE A 298 -0.36 19.81 1.58
CA PHE A 298 0.54 18.65 1.51
C PHE A 298 1.85 18.93 2.24
N THR A 299 1.83 18.77 3.56
CA THR A 299 2.99 18.97 4.43
C THR A 299 3.05 17.91 5.51
N ASP A 300 4.24 17.62 6.03
CA ASP A 300 4.44 16.72 7.18
C ASP A 300 3.55 17.15 8.36
N ASN A 301 3.47 18.45 8.66
CA ASN A 301 2.59 18.99 9.69
C ASN A 301 1.10 18.75 9.40
N ALA A 302 0.65 18.93 8.16
CA ALA A 302 -0.73 18.64 7.78
C ALA A 302 -1.08 17.15 7.94
N PHE A 303 -0.15 16.23 7.63
CA PHE A 303 -0.37 14.79 7.84
C PHE A 303 -0.32 14.39 9.32
N ARG A 304 0.53 15.06 10.11
CA ARG A 304 0.61 14.85 11.56
C ARG A 304 -0.65 15.32 12.27
N GLU A 305 -1.17 16.49 11.91
CA GLU A 305 -2.43 17.03 12.43
C GLU A 305 -3.60 16.06 12.18
N GLU A 306 -3.74 15.54 10.96
CA GLU A 306 -4.76 14.55 10.60
C GLU A 306 -4.72 13.28 11.47
N ARG A 307 -3.55 12.96 12.03
CA ARG A 307 -3.31 11.79 12.90
C ARG A 307 -3.32 12.12 14.39
N GLY A 308 -3.54 13.39 14.76
CA GLY A 308 -3.43 13.85 16.15
C GLY A 308 -2.00 13.76 16.70
N LEU A 309 -0.99 13.77 15.83
CA LEU A 309 0.42 13.77 16.20
C LEU A 309 0.90 15.21 16.45
N PRO A 310 1.88 15.43 17.35
CA PRO A 310 2.48 16.74 17.54
C PRO A 310 3.09 17.25 16.23
N THR A 311 2.83 18.50 15.86
CA THR A 311 3.47 19.14 14.71
C THR A 311 4.93 19.47 15.01
N ARG A 312 5.71 19.64 13.94
CA ARG A 312 7.10 20.11 13.98
C ARG A 312 7.14 21.62 13.89
N ASP A 313 8.09 22.20 14.61
CA ASP A 313 8.42 23.62 14.58
C ASP A 313 9.74 23.89 13.85
N SER A 314 10.45 22.85 13.44
CA SER A 314 11.75 22.91 12.79
C SER A 314 11.98 21.68 11.90
N HIS A 315 12.89 21.82 10.94
CA HIS A 315 13.29 20.70 10.10
C HIS A 315 14.01 19.61 10.91
N ASP A 316 15.04 19.96 11.69
CA ASP A 316 15.83 18.94 12.40
C ASP A 316 15.15 18.41 13.69
N ASN A 317 13.97 18.95 14.03
CA ASN A 317 13.10 18.55 15.12
C ASN A 317 13.81 18.36 16.48
N THR A 318 14.30 19.45 17.05
CA THR A 318 14.94 19.48 18.38
C THR A 318 13.97 19.58 19.54
N ASN A 319 12.66 19.63 19.27
CA ASN A 319 11.69 19.79 20.33
C ASN A 319 11.56 18.51 21.16
N THR A 320 12.26 18.48 22.29
CA THR A 320 12.02 17.59 23.41
C THR A 320 10.73 18.02 24.12
N PHE A 321 9.58 17.94 23.45
CA PHE A 321 8.33 17.97 24.18
C PHE A 321 8.09 16.58 24.74
N ASP A 322 7.93 16.48 26.06
CA ASP A 322 7.41 15.30 26.73
C ASP A 322 5.99 15.05 26.20
N TYR A 323 5.90 14.30 25.09
CA TYR A 323 4.62 13.82 24.58
C TYR A 323 4.11 12.78 25.57
N ILE A 324 3.23 13.21 26.46
CA ILE A 324 2.36 12.32 27.22
C ILE A 324 1.16 12.08 26.30
N PRO A 325 0.96 10.87 25.75
CA PRO A 325 -0.19 10.59 24.90
C PRO A 325 -1.47 10.79 25.73
N THR A 326 -2.11 11.95 25.57
CA THR A 326 -3.46 12.15 26.09
C THR A 326 -4.39 11.42 25.14
N ASN A 327 -4.91 10.27 25.58
CA ASN A 327 -6.04 9.53 25.01
C ASN A 327 -6.53 10.09 23.68
N VAL A 328 -5.87 9.72 22.58
CA VAL A 328 -6.43 9.94 21.24
C VAL A 328 -7.74 9.16 21.25
N PRO A 329 -8.91 9.81 21.18
CA PRO A 329 -10.15 9.07 21.07
C PRO A 329 -10.03 8.17 19.83
N PRO A 330 -10.49 6.91 19.87
CA PRO A 330 -10.52 6.09 18.68
C PRO A 330 -11.19 6.88 17.57
N ILE A 331 -10.52 7.00 16.43
CA ILE A 331 -11.06 7.67 15.25
C ILE A 331 -12.44 7.05 15.02
N ALA A 332 -13.48 7.86 15.24
CA ALA A 332 -14.86 7.42 15.14
C ALA A 332 -15.18 7.21 13.65
N TRP A 333 -14.88 6.01 13.16
CA TRP A 333 -15.45 5.53 11.92
C TRP A 333 -16.89 5.10 12.22
N ALA A 334 -17.83 5.72 11.49
CA ALA A 334 -19.28 5.48 11.48
C ALA A 334 -20.13 6.31 12.46
N THR A 335 -20.78 7.34 11.89
CA THR A 335 -22.16 7.67 12.27
C THR A 335 -23.07 7.19 11.14
N GLY A 336 -23.57 5.96 11.25
CA GLY A 336 -24.64 5.49 10.37
C GLY A 336 -25.96 6.13 10.77
N THR A 337 -26.57 6.90 9.87
CA THR A 337 -27.96 7.37 10.00
C THR A 337 -28.90 6.21 9.72
N GLY A 338 -29.06 5.29 10.68
CA GLY A 338 -29.90 4.11 10.50
C GLY A 338 -29.81 3.11 11.63
N GLY A 339 -30.46 3.40 12.76
CA GLY A 339 -31.19 2.40 13.55
C GLY A 339 -30.47 1.29 14.33
N GLU A 340 -29.22 0.91 14.04
CA GLU A 340 -28.53 -0.13 14.81
C GLU A 340 -27.09 0.28 15.16
N SER A 341 -26.79 0.22 16.46
CA SER A 341 -25.51 0.69 17.02
C SER A 341 -24.40 -0.32 16.76
N LEU A 342 -23.25 0.15 16.28
CA LEU A 342 -21.99 -0.60 16.38
C LEU A 342 -21.67 -0.79 17.87
N VAL A 343 -21.73 -2.03 18.34
CA VAL A 343 -21.37 -2.37 19.71
C VAL A 343 -19.88 -2.65 19.77
N TYR A 344 -19.12 -1.76 20.40
CA TYR A 344 -17.76 -2.04 20.81
C TYR A 344 -17.81 -2.86 22.10
N SER A 345 -17.26 -4.08 22.09
CA SER A 345 -16.94 -4.79 23.33
C SER A 345 -15.57 -4.30 23.80
N GLY A 346 -15.51 -3.80 25.03
CA GLY A 346 -14.26 -3.45 25.71
C GLY A 346 -13.56 -4.67 26.29
#